data_AF-A0A1H6IA87-F1
#
_entry.id   AF-A0A1H6IA87-F1
#
_cell.length_a   1.000
_cell.length_b   1.000
_cell.length_c   1.000
_cell.angle_alpha   90.00
_cell.angle_beta   90.00
_cell.angle_gamma   90.00
#
_symmetry.space_group_name_H-M   'P 1'
#
loop_
_entity.id
_entity.type
_entity.pdbx_description
1 polymer ?
#
loop_
_entity_poly.entity_id
_entity_poly.type
_entity_poly.pdbx_seq_one_letter_code
_entity_poly.pdbx_strand_id
1 'polypeptide(L)' 'MSVSTVITYTIADSLHPPVTEDGQRYMPTGNIVKSLLLNFVLGAFVFILTVKILRKK' A
#
# COMPACT_ATOMS: atom_id res chain seq x y z
N MET A 1 2.40 15.54 2.49
CA MET A 1 2.35 14.16 3.04
C MET A 1 0.90 13.73 3.05
N SER A 2 0.55 12.71 2.28
CA SER A 2 -0.85 12.31 2.10
C SER A 2 -1.29 11.43 3.27
N VAL A 3 -2.51 11.64 3.78
CA VAL A 3 -3.08 10.89 4.92
C VAL A 3 -3.09 9.39 4.65
N SER A 4 -3.26 8.99 3.39
CA SER A 4 -3.16 7.59 2.97
C SER A 4 -1.79 6.98 3.28
N THR A 5 -0.70 7.72 3.09
CA THR A 5 0.65 7.24 3.39
C THR A 5 0.82 6.99 4.87
N VAL A 6 0.29 7.87 5.73
CA VAL A 6 0.32 7.69 7.19
C VAL A 6 -0.47 6.46 7.59
N ILE A 7 -1.70 6.30 7.08
CA ILE A 7 -2.57 5.16 7.40
C ILE A 7 -1.94 3.84 6.94
N THR A 8 -1.40 3.78 5.72
CA THR A 8 -0.74 2.57 5.22
C THR A 8 0.51 2.23 6.03
N TYR A 9 1.31 3.22 6.43
CA TYR A 9 2.47 2.98 7.30
C TYR A 9 2.06 2.49 8.68
N THR A 10 1.07 3.10 9.32
CA THR A 10 0.59 2.71 10.66
C THR A 10 0.01 1.29 10.66
N ILE A 11 -0.76 0.92 9.63
CA ILE A 11 -1.33 -0.43 9.50
C ILE A 11 -0.22 -1.46 9.24
N ALA A 12 0.75 -1.14 8.38
CA ALA A 12 1.87 -2.03 8.10
C ALA A 12 2.76 -2.26 9.32
N ASP A 13 3.03 -1.21 10.09
CA ASP A 13 3.84 -1.26 11.33
C ASP A 13 3.12 -2.02 12.45
N SER A 14 1.78 -1.94 12.50
CA SER A 14 0.95 -2.68 13.47
C SER A 14 0.78 -4.16 13.14
N LEU A 15 0.74 -4.54 11.85
CA LEU A 15 0.47 -5.92 11.42
C LEU A 15 1.72 -6.79 11.39
N HIS A 16 2.88 -6.22 11.10
CA HIS A 16 4.16 -6.93 11.12
C HIS A 16 5.24 -5.98 11.63
N PRO A 17 5.38 -5.82 12.96
CA PRO A 17 6.59 -5.20 13.48
C PRO A 17 7.76 -6.06 12.97
N PRO A 18 8.67 -5.50 12.17
CA PRO A 18 9.75 -6.27 11.57
C PRO A 18 10.83 -6.45 12.63
N VAL A 19 10.63 -7.47 13.46
CA VAL A 19 11.58 -7.86 14.50
C VAL A 19 12.45 -8.98 13.93
N THR A 20 13.74 -8.72 13.82
CA THR A 20 14.74 -9.75 13.54
C THR A 20 14.80 -10.71 14.73
N GLU A 21 15.25 -11.96 14.57
CA GLU A 21 15.45 -12.90 15.69
C GLU A 21 16.35 -12.32 16.82
N ASP A 22 17.21 -11.34 16.48
CA ASP A 22 18.09 -10.58 17.40
C ASP A 22 17.50 -9.26 17.93
N GLY A 23 16.20 -8.98 17.74
CA GLY A 23 15.53 -7.82 18.35
C GLY A 23 15.81 -6.46 17.68
N GLN A 24 16.53 -6.41 16.56
CA GLN A 24 16.79 -5.16 15.83
C GLN A 24 15.67 -4.80 14.84
N ARG A 25 15.33 -3.50 14.75
CA ARG A 25 14.33 -2.95 13.82
C ARG A 25 14.83 -3.02 12.39
N TYR A 26 14.22 -3.85 11.55
CA TYR A 26 14.51 -3.92 10.13
C TYR A 26 13.44 -3.19 9.32
N MET A 27 13.80 -2.19 8.49
CA MET A 27 12.79 -1.50 7.69
C MET A 27 12.21 -2.47 6.64
N PRO A 28 10.88 -2.68 6.57
CA PRO A 28 10.29 -3.76 5.78
C PRO A 28 10.14 -3.32 4.32
N THR A 29 11.26 -3.03 3.68
CA THR A 29 11.35 -2.48 2.31
C THR A 29 10.62 -3.38 1.30
N GLY A 30 10.67 -4.70 1.49
CA GLY A 30 9.91 -5.65 0.66
C GLY A 30 8.39 -5.51 0.78
N ASN A 31 7.87 -5.19 1.96
CA ASN A 31 6.43 -5.03 2.18
C ASN A 31 5.94 -3.68 1.64
N ILE A 32 6.76 -2.63 1.75
CA ILE A 32 6.50 -1.31 1.16
C ILE A 32 6.42 -1.41 -0.36
N VAL A 33 7.38 -2.09 -1.00
CA VAL A 33 7.38 -2.30 -2.46
C VAL A 33 6.17 -3.11 -2.92
N LYS A 34 5.81 -4.17 -2.19
CA LYS A 34 4.61 -4.96 -2.49
C LYS A 34 3.33 -4.13 -2.36
N SER A 35 3.20 -3.35 -1.29
CA SER A 35 2.03 -2.49 -1.05
C SER A 35 1.92 -1.38 -2.10
N LEU A 36 3.05 -0.80 -2.51
CA LEU A 36 3.11 0.19 -3.58
C LEU A 36 2.65 -0.39 -4.91
N LEU A 37 3.14 -1.58 -5.29
CA LEU A 37 2.70 -2.29 -6.50
C LEU A 37 1.21 -2.61 -6.45
N LEU A 38 0.70 -3.07 -5.31
CA LEU A 38 -0.70 -3.43 -5.15
C LEU A 38 -1.61 -2.19 -5.25
N ASN A 39 -1.24 -1.09 -4.62
CA ASN A 39 -1.94 0.19 -4.74
C ASN A 39 -1.91 0.74 -6.18
N PHE A 40 -0.80 0.57 -6.91
CA PHE A 40 -0.70 0.97 -8.31
C PHE A 40 -1.68 0.18 -9.19
N VAL A 41 -1.74 -1.15 -9.04
CA VAL A 41 -2.67 -2.01 -9.77
C VAL A 41 -4.12 -1.67 -9.43
N LEU A 42 -4.44 -1.47 -8.14
CA LEU A 42 -5.78 -1.10 -7.70
C LEU A 42 -6.20 0.26 -8.26
N GLY A 43 -5.30 1.25 -8.24
CA GLY A 43 -5.53 2.56 -8.83
C GLY A 43 -5.82 2.49 -10.34
N ALA A 44 -5.04 1.70 -11.08
CA ALA A 44 -5.27 1.48 -12.51
C ALA A 44 -6.63 0.81 -12.78
N PHE A 45 -7.00 -0.18 -11.97
CA PHE A 45 -8.28 -0.86 -12.09
C PHE A 45 -9.47 0.09 -11.87
N VAL A 46 -9.43 0.87 -10.78
CA VAL A 46 -10.48 1.85 -10.47
C VAL A 46 -10.57 2.91 -11.57
N PHE A 47 -9.43 3.42 -12.07
CA PHE A 47 -9.41 4.39 -13.14
C PHE A 47 -10.09 3.88 -14.42
N ILE A 48 -9.77 2.66 -14.85
CA ILE A 48 -10.41 2.02 -16.01
C ILE A 48 -11.90 1.84 -15.76
N LEU A 49 -12.29 1.37 -14.57
CA LEU A 49 -13.68 1.16 -14.20
C LEU A 49 -14.47 2.47 -14.28
N THR A 50 -13.93 3.54 -13.71
CA THR A 50 -14.52 4.88 -13.73
C THR A 50 -14.69 5.39 -15.15
N VAL A 51 -13.66 5.31 -15.99
CA VAL A 51 -13.75 5.72 -17.41
C VAL A 51 -14.81 4.92 -18.15
N LYS A 52 -14.91 3.61 -17.89
CA LYS A 52 -15.90 2.74 -18.52
C LYS A 52 -17.33 3.06 -18.09
N ILE A 53 -17.55 3.38 -16.81
CA ILE A 53 -18.84 3.83 -16.29
C ILE A 53 -19.21 5.18 -16.89
N LEU A 54 -18.26 6.13 -16.92
CA LEU A 54 -18.47 7.46 -17.45
C LEU A 54 -18.85 7.44 -18.94
N ARG A 55 -18.29 6.53 -19.74
CA ARG A 55 -18.63 6.38 -21.17
C ARG A 55 -19.96 5.67 -21.44
N LYS A 56 -20.51 4.97 -20.44
CA LYS A 56 -21.81 4.30 -20.53
C LYS A 56 -22.97 5.18 -20.06
N LYS A 57 -22.67 6.35 -19.49
CA LYS A 57 -23.61 7.38 -19.10
C LYS A 57 -23.61 8.47 -20.17
#